data_AF-A0A3D5X4S6-F1
#
_entry.id   AF-A0A3D5X4S6-F1
#
_cell.length_a   1.000
_cell.length_b   1.000
_cell.length_c   1.000
_cell.angle_alpha   90.00
_cell.angle_beta   90.00
_cell.angle_gamma   90.00
#
_symmetry.space_group_name_H-M   'P 1'
#
loop_
_entity.id
_entity.type
_entity.pdbx_description
1 polymer ?
#
loop_
_entity_poly.entity_id
_entity_poly.type
_entity_poly.pdbx_seq_one_letter_code
_entity_poly.pdbx_strand_id
1 'polypeptide(L)'
;MKRIIITLYILLAAVQSASPQGFEHSISFSNPKTYTEVADSLLRFIDKDSISTGILYSRVVPFARLERFNQLHPDTSSYVHFIQAYSELKRASFGNSPFNMEVEQFRQAIDESLNAHRSVVSIGVVACNFSVLDTLAISDGRISLERGALVPKVANHGDFFTTASVFVASPLVKSHISLDVIFRISQQWIFSDAISSIASLEVDFDDGLGYRAINALKGEDYSVSYPAAGEKVLRFRAKHLNGKTVETFGRFTILPQHHAKSDVPNLPMDRQIIIEASIPFADYSGASFKGKGEVTYIYANHEKELQRPIIVVDGFDPGDYRNDFGTGFVDGEPRTESIWRLFNEPYGIADALLAQGYDIVILNFHTYDNHFNEETDGGADFIERNGLVLVELINQVSQTLQLNGSSDSLVVIGPSMGGLISRYALTYMEQNNKNHNTRLWVS
;
A
#
# COMPACT_ATOMS: atom_id res chain seq x y z
N MET A 1 23.73 -10.84 8.82
CA MET A 1 23.67 -10.31 10.20
C MET A 1 24.12 -8.85 10.35
N LYS A 2 25.23 -8.37 9.77
CA LYS A 2 25.72 -6.98 10.02
C LYS A 2 25.04 -5.85 9.23
N ARG A 3 24.48 -6.12 8.03
CA ARG A 3 23.60 -5.16 7.31
C ARG A 3 22.36 -4.78 8.13
N ILE A 4 21.79 -5.79 8.80
CA ILE A 4 20.67 -5.62 9.73
C ILE A 4 21.06 -4.66 10.85
N ILE A 5 22.32 -4.65 11.31
CA ILE A 5 22.78 -3.79 12.40
C ILE A 5 22.81 -2.31 12.00
N ILE A 6 23.31 -1.95 10.81
CA ILE A 6 23.31 -0.54 10.35
C ILE A 6 21.89 -0.05 10.07
N THR A 7 21.07 -0.87 9.40
CA THR A 7 19.65 -0.55 9.22
C THR A 7 18.92 -0.47 10.57
N LEU A 8 19.21 -1.36 11.53
CA LEU A 8 18.68 -1.27 12.90
C LEU A 8 19.17 -0.03 13.62
N TYR A 9 20.42 0.40 13.44
CA TYR A 9 20.95 1.61 14.08
C TYR A 9 20.30 2.87 13.51
N ILE A 10 20.07 2.93 12.20
CA ILE A 10 19.31 4.03 11.58
C ILE A 10 17.85 4.00 12.06
N LEU A 11 17.23 2.82 12.13
CA LEU A 11 15.89 2.66 12.68
C LEU A 11 15.82 3.02 14.17
N LEU A 12 16.77 2.58 15.01
CA LEU A 12 16.85 2.92 16.43
C LEU A 12 17.08 4.41 16.64
N ALA A 13 17.93 5.06 15.84
CA ALA A 13 18.19 6.49 15.93
C ALA A 13 16.96 7.31 15.48
N ALA A 14 16.22 6.85 14.46
CA ALA A 14 14.94 7.45 14.07
C ALA A 14 13.89 7.31 15.19
N VAL A 15 13.79 6.13 15.81
CA VAL A 15 12.87 5.86 16.93
C VAL A 15 13.28 6.64 18.20
N GLN A 16 14.56 6.76 18.52
CA GLN A 16 15.06 7.53 19.66
C GLN A 16 14.82 9.04 19.51
N SER A 17 14.82 9.56 18.27
CA SER A 17 14.39 10.93 18.00
C SER A 17 12.88 11.16 18.16
N ALA A 18 12.09 10.08 18.33
CA ALA A 18 10.65 10.10 18.50
C ALA A 18 10.18 9.72 19.91
N SER A 19 11.07 9.32 20.82
CA SER A 19 10.70 8.93 22.20
C SER A 19 10.98 10.04 23.21
N PRO A 20 10.02 10.43 24.06
CA PRO A 20 10.26 11.37 25.14
C PRO A 20 10.91 10.63 26.32
N GLN A 21 12.21 10.87 26.56
CA GLN A 21 12.77 10.61 27.89
C GLN A 21 12.68 11.90 28.70
N GLY A 22 11.88 11.83 29.76
CA GLY A 22 11.57 12.96 30.63
C GLY A 22 12.82 13.59 31.22
N PHE A 23 12.93 14.90 31.03
CA PHE A 23 13.45 15.87 31.98
C PHE A 23 12.75 17.19 31.68
N GLU A 24 12.16 17.81 32.71
CA GLU A 24 11.50 19.11 32.63
C GLU A 24 12.48 20.18 32.14
N HIS A 25 12.39 20.52 30.86
CA HIS A 25 12.63 21.85 30.33
C HIS A 25 11.90 21.92 28.98
N SER A 26 11.17 23.01 28.76
CA SER A 26 10.44 23.32 27.54
C SER A 26 11.39 23.37 26.34
N ILE A 27 11.59 22.22 25.71
CA ILE A 27 12.26 22.09 24.42
C ILE A 27 11.15 21.88 23.39
N SER A 28 11.05 22.82 22.45
CA SER A 28 10.30 22.65 21.20
C SER A 28 10.61 21.27 20.63
N PHE A 29 9.59 20.40 20.55
CA PHE A 29 9.73 19.10 19.93
C PHE A 29 10.15 19.31 18.47
N SER A 30 11.42 19.03 18.17
CA SER A 30 11.87 18.94 16.78
C SER A 30 11.07 17.81 16.11
N ASN A 31 10.45 18.08 14.96
CA ASN A 31 9.75 17.08 14.17
C ASN A 31 10.58 15.76 14.09
N PRO A 32 9.94 14.60 14.27
CA PRO A 32 10.65 13.32 14.20
C PRO A 32 11.35 13.20 12.84
N LYS A 33 12.64 12.88 12.86
CA LYS A 33 13.44 12.77 11.64
C LYS A 33 13.01 11.54 10.86
N THR A 34 12.81 11.71 9.56
CA THR A 34 12.64 10.62 8.61
C THR A 34 13.90 9.75 8.55
N TYR A 35 13.77 8.49 8.11
CA TYR A 35 14.91 7.59 7.92
C TYR A 35 16.02 8.23 7.07
N THR A 36 15.63 8.93 6.00
CA THR A 36 16.55 9.60 5.08
C THR A 36 17.36 10.70 5.79
N GLU A 37 16.73 11.50 6.66
CA GLU A 37 17.40 12.54 7.44
C GLU A 37 18.36 11.95 8.48
N VAL A 38 17.99 10.80 9.08
CA VAL A 38 18.89 10.08 9.99
C VAL A 38 20.09 9.51 9.23
N ALA A 39 19.86 8.91 8.05
CA ALA A 39 20.94 8.41 7.20
C ALA A 39 21.88 9.53 6.77
N ASP A 40 21.35 10.70 6.38
CA ASP A 40 22.15 11.88 6.04
C ASP A 40 22.98 12.37 7.24
N SER A 41 22.41 12.36 8.44
CA SER A 41 23.12 12.72 9.67
C SER A 41 24.28 11.76 9.95
N LEU A 42 24.13 10.46 9.69
CA LEU A 42 25.21 9.48 9.82
C LEU A 42 26.28 9.66 8.75
N LEU A 43 25.90 10.02 7.53
CA LEU A 43 26.79 10.15 6.38
C LEU A 43 27.42 11.55 6.25
N ARG A 44 27.21 12.46 7.21
CA ARG A 44 27.62 13.87 7.13
C ARG A 44 29.11 14.13 6.86
N PHE A 45 29.99 13.17 7.14
CA PHE A 45 31.43 13.27 6.87
C PHE A 45 31.88 12.46 5.65
N ILE A 46 30.95 11.76 4.99
CA ILE A 46 31.22 11.11 3.72
C ILE A 46 31.00 12.14 2.61
N ASP A 47 32.01 12.32 1.76
CA ASP A 47 31.89 13.13 0.55
C ASP A 47 30.88 12.51 -0.42
N LYS A 48 29.83 13.26 -0.76
CA LYS A 48 28.74 12.80 -1.65
C LYS A 48 29.18 12.77 -3.11
N ASP A 49 30.20 13.55 -3.50
CA ASP A 49 30.72 13.56 -4.87
C ASP A 49 31.43 12.23 -5.22
N SER A 50 31.81 11.45 -4.20
CA SER A 50 32.33 10.09 -4.38
C SER A 50 31.27 9.06 -4.82
N ILE A 51 29.99 9.43 -4.79
CA ILE A 51 28.87 8.57 -5.16
C ILE A 51 28.59 8.77 -6.66
N SER A 52 29.40 8.13 -7.50
CA SER A 52 29.40 8.33 -8.96
C SER A 52 28.07 8.03 -9.66
N THR A 53 27.19 7.26 -9.03
CA THR A 53 25.84 6.94 -9.54
C THR A 53 24.84 8.07 -9.30
N GLY A 54 25.15 9.02 -8.41
CA GLY A 54 24.20 10.01 -7.90
C GLY A 54 23.08 9.43 -7.03
N ILE A 55 23.08 8.11 -6.76
CA ILE A 55 22.03 7.43 -5.99
C ILE A 55 22.69 6.60 -4.90
N LEU A 56 22.40 6.88 -3.62
CA LEU A 56 22.83 6.06 -2.49
C LEU A 56 21.64 5.32 -1.89
N TYR A 57 21.45 4.08 -2.31
CA TYR A 57 20.30 3.27 -1.92
C TYR A 57 20.30 2.94 -0.41
N SER A 58 21.48 2.90 0.24
CA SER A 58 21.57 2.79 1.70
C SER A 58 21.05 4.01 2.48
N ARG A 59 20.69 5.11 1.79
CA ARG A 59 20.05 6.29 2.37
C ARG A 59 18.56 6.07 2.67
N VAL A 60 17.96 5.00 2.12
CA VAL A 60 16.55 4.65 2.31
C VAL A 60 16.41 3.24 2.88
N VAL A 61 15.24 2.93 3.45
CA VAL A 61 14.91 1.55 3.81
C VAL A 61 14.63 0.77 2.51
N PRO A 62 15.31 -0.35 2.26
CA PRO A 62 15.19 -1.11 1.01
C PRO A 62 14.01 -2.10 1.09
N PHE A 63 12.77 -1.62 1.09
CA PHE A 63 11.59 -2.47 1.06
C PHE A 63 11.45 -3.19 -0.29
N ALA A 64 11.82 -2.54 -1.39
CA ALA A 64 11.88 -3.17 -2.73
C ALA A 64 13.09 -4.11 -2.90
N ARG A 65 14.09 -4.05 -2.01
CA ARG A 65 15.28 -4.93 -2.03
C ARG A 65 16.00 -4.94 -3.37
N LEU A 66 16.14 -3.78 -4.01
CA LEU A 66 16.69 -3.66 -5.35
C LEU A 66 18.14 -4.15 -5.47
N GLU A 67 18.89 -4.17 -4.36
CA GLU A 67 20.25 -4.71 -4.32
C GLU A 67 20.31 -6.23 -4.46
N ARG A 68 19.16 -6.91 -4.38
CA ARG A 68 19.01 -8.37 -4.57
C ARG A 68 18.13 -8.74 -5.75
N PHE A 69 17.28 -7.82 -6.19
CA PHE A 69 16.41 -8.02 -7.34
C PHE A 69 17.23 -8.32 -8.59
N ASN A 70 16.85 -9.38 -9.33
CA ASN A 70 17.52 -9.88 -10.54
C ASN A 70 18.98 -10.33 -10.42
N GLN A 71 19.54 -10.48 -9.20
CA GLN A 71 20.97 -10.80 -9.06
C GLN A 71 21.33 -12.27 -9.29
N LEU A 72 20.43 -13.20 -8.94
CA LEU A 72 20.65 -14.63 -9.15
C LEU A 72 19.93 -15.13 -10.39
N HIS A 73 18.65 -14.79 -10.50
CA HIS A 73 17.74 -15.15 -11.59
C HIS A 73 16.82 -13.94 -11.85
N PRO A 74 16.20 -13.82 -13.04
CA PRO A 74 15.16 -12.84 -13.25
C PRO A 74 14.04 -13.00 -12.21
N ASP A 75 13.62 -11.89 -11.64
CA ASP A 75 12.66 -11.74 -10.56
C ASP A 75 11.43 -10.97 -11.07
N THR A 76 10.33 -11.04 -10.32
CA THR A 76 9.01 -10.57 -10.74
C THR A 76 8.60 -9.31 -9.97
N SER A 77 8.46 -8.21 -10.71
CA SER A 77 7.87 -6.98 -10.19
C SER A 77 6.34 -6.98 -10.32
N SER A 78 5.69 -6.14 -9.54
CA SER A 78 4.26 -5.79 -9.66
C SER A 78 4.11 -4.27 -9.62
N TYR A 79 2.91 -3.74 -9.87
CA TYR A 79 2.65 -2.30 -9.69
C TYR A 79 3.15 -1.78 -8.33
N VAL A 80 2.79 -2.46 -7.23
CA VAL A 80 3.19 -2.04 -5.88
C VAL A 80 4.71 -2.07 -5.71
N HIS A 81 5.36 -3.13 -6.16
CA HIS A 81 6.81 -3.24 -6.10
C HIS A 81 7.51 -2.17 -6.97
N PHE A 82 6.98 -1.88 -8.16
CA PHE A 82 7.50 -0.86 -9.06
C PHE A 82 7.40 0.54 -8.45
N ILE A 83 6.25 0.91 -7.88
CA ILE A 83 6.07 2.19 -7.18
C ILE A 83 7.02 2.29 -5.97
N GLN A 84 7.19 1.20 -5.22
CA GLN A 84 8.14 1.15 -4.11
C GLN A 84 9.59 1.36 -4.59
N ALA A 85 9.98 0.68 -5.67
CA ALA A 85 11.30 0.84 -6.30
C ALA A 85 11.55 2.28 -6.76
N TYR A 86 10.58 2.89 -7.46
CA TYR A 86 10.63 4.29 -7.90
C TYR A 86 10.80 5.24 -6.70
N SER A 87 9.96 5.09 -5.67
CA SER A 87 10.00 5.91 -4.45
C SER A 87 11.35 5.84 -3.74
N GLU A 88 11.89 4.63 -3.60
CA GLU A 88 13.17 4.43 -2.93
C GLU A 88 14.33 5.03 -3.73
N LEU A 89 14.40 4.80 -5.04
CA LEU A 89 15.46 5.36 -5.89
C LEU A 89 15.38 6.89 -5.97
N LYS A 90 14.17 7.45 -6.08
CA LYS A 90 13.92 8.90 -6.00
C LYS A 90 14.47 9.49 -4.70
N ARG A 91 14.06 8.96 -3.55
CA ARG A 91 14.51 9.44 -2.23
C ARG A 91 15.98 9.15 -1.95
N ALA A 92 16.56 8.13 -2.59
CA ALA A 92 17.99 7.81 -2.50
C ALA A 92 18.88 8.69 -3.39
N SER A 93 18.29 9.45 -4.33
CA SER A 93 19.03 10.27 -5.29
C SER A 93 19.56 11.57 -4.67
N PHE A 94 20.74 11.99 -5.10
CA PHE A 94 21.33 13.30 -4.86
C PHE A 94 21.32 14.11 -6.16
N GLY A 95 20.58 15.22 -6.21
CA GLY A 95 20.57 16.13 -7.36
C GLY A 95 19.84 15.59 -8.60
N ASN A 96 20.45 15.77 -9.78
CA ASN A 96 19.87 15.39 -11.08
C ASN A 96 19.73 13.88 -11.19
N SER A 97 18.49 13.41 -11.18
CA SER A 97 18.12 12.01 -11.21
C SER A 97 17.11 11.75 -12.33
N PRO A 98 17.11 10.56 -12.97
CA PRO A 98 16.07 10.21 -13.93
C PRO A 98 14.67 10.19 -13.30
N PHE A 99 14.59 10.08 -11.97
CA PHE A 99 13.34 10.13 -11.20
C PHE A 99 12.95 11.59 -10.93
N ASN A 100 12.32 12.24 -11.92
CA ASN A 100 12.02 13.67 -11.89
C ASN A 100 10.67 14.02 -11.25
N MET A 101 9.72 13.09 -11.18
CA MET A 101 8.41 13.30 -10.53
C MET A 101 8.47 12.94 -9.04
N GLU A 102 7.75 13.70 -8.22
CA GLU A 102 7.45 13.28 -6.85
C GLU A 102 6.54 12.05 -6.87
N VAL A 103 6.62 11.20 -5.84
CA VAL A 103 5.96 9.88 -5.85
C VAL A 103 4.44 10.00 -6.00
N GLU A 104 3.81 10.96 -5.33
CA GLU A 104 2.36 11.16 -5.46
C GLU A 104 1.96 11.69 -6.84
N GLN A 105 2.76 12.60 -7.42
CA GLN A 105 2.54 13.07 -8.80
C GLN A 105 2.70 11.93 -9.81
N PHE A 106 3.65 11.04 -9.56
CA PHE A 106 3.86 9.86 -10.40
C PHE A 106 2.67 8.90 -10.33
N ARG A 107 2.12 8.64 -9.14
CA ARG A 107 0.88 7.85 -8.99
C ARG A 107 -0.29 8.51 -9.70
N GLN A 108 -0.51 9.80 -9.46
CA GLN A 108 -1.57 10.56 -10.12
C GLN A 108 -1.47 10.50 -11.65
N ALA A 109 -0.28 10.66 -12.21
CA ALA A 109 -0.08 10.57 -13.67
C ALA A 109 -0.39 9.18 -14.24
N ILE A 110 -0.14 8.11 -13.47
CA ILE A 110 -0.52 6.75 -13.84
C ILE A 110 -2.04 6.62 -13.84
N ASP A 111 -2.71 7.10 -12.79
CA ASP A 111 -4.17 7.03 -12.64
C ASP A 111 -4.86 7.85 -13.74
N GLU A 112 -4.38 9.06 -14.03
CA GLU A 112 -4.85 9.89 -15.15
C GLU A 112 -4.66 9.19 -16.50
N SER A 113 -3.52 8.53 -16.71
CA SER A 113 -3.26 7.76 -17.94
C SER A 113 -4.25 6.59 -18.10
N LEU A 114 -4.58 5.88 -17.02
CA LEU A 114 -5.54 4.79 -17.02
C LEU A 114 -6.97 5.31 -17.27
N ASN A 115 -7.35 6.43 -16.66
CA ASN A 115 -8.68 7.03 -16.81
C ASN A 115 -8.91 7.59 -18.23
N ALA A 116 -7.92 8.29 -18.80
CA ALA A 116 -8.01 8.85 -20.14
C ALA A 116 -8.04 7.78 -21.25
N HIS A 117 -7.43 6.62 -21.00
CA HIS A 117 -7.31 5.53 -21.97
C HIS A 117 -7.70 4.22 -21.30
N ARG A 118 -9.00 4.06 -20.96
CA ARG A 118 -9.60 2.98 -20.14
C ARG A 118 -9.25 1.52 -20.50
N SER A 119 -8.52 1.27 -21.59
CA SER A 119 -8.05 -0.06 -22.01
C SER A 119 -6.53 -0.15 -22.21
N VAL A 120 -5.81 0.96 -22.02
CA VAL A 120 -4.37 1.07 -22.23
C VAL A 120 -3.63 0.99 -20.90
N VAL A 121 -2.96 -0.14 -20.68
CA VAL A 121 -2.09 -0.38 -19.55
C VAL A 121 -0.69 0.12 -19.89
N SER A 122 -0.28 1.20 -19.22
CA SER A 122 1.10 1.68 -19.28
C SER A 122 2.05 0.66 -18.64
N ILE A 123 3.25 0.50 -19.20
CA ILE A 123 4.32 -0.30 -18.61
C ILE A 123 5.44 0.63 -18.19
N GLY A 124 5.87 0.50 -16.93
CA GLY A 124 7.01 1.21 -16.37
C GLY A 124 8.28 0.40 -16.51
N VAL A 125 9.39 1.08 -16.72
CA VAL A 125 10.73 0.49 -16.82
C VAL A 125 11.73 1.31 -16.01
N VAL A 126 12.51 0.66 -15.16
CA VAL A 126 13.66 1.23 -14.45
C VAL A 126 14.90 0.46 -14.85
N ALA A 127 15.95 1.14 -15.30
CA ALA A 127 17.25 0.56 -15.57
C ALA A 127 18.35 1.50 -15.06
N CYS A 128 18.90 1.25 -13.88
CA CYS A 128 19.88 2.16 -13.29
C CYS A 128 20.91 1.45 -12.42
N ASN A 129 22.04 2.13 -12.24
CA ASN A 129 23.03 1.82 -11.23
C ASN A 129 22.81 2.69 -10.00
N PHE A 130 23.08 2.12 -8.83
CA PHE A 130 23.05 2.83 -7.57
C PHE A 130 24.17 2.32 -6.66
N SER A 131 24.56 3.17 -5.71
CA SER A 131 25.57 2.86 -4.72
C SER A 131 24.92 2.31 -3.46
N VAL A 132 25.57 1.34 -2.84
CA VAL A 132 25.21 0.75 -1.56
C VAL A 132 26.44 0.85 -0.67
N LEU A 133 26.24 1.25 0.59
CA LEU A 133 27.32 1.28 1.58
C LEU A 133 27.94 -0.12 1.70
N ASP A 134 29.25 -0.20 1.48
CA ASP A 134 30.00 -1.43 1.68
C ASP A 134 30.07 -1.72 3.18
N THR A 135 29.36 -2.76 3.62
CA THR A 135 29.37 -3.14 5.03
C THR A 135 30.73 -3.66 5.52
N LEU A 136 31.63 -4.02 4.61
CA LEU A 136 33.01 -4.37 4.96
C LEU A 136 33.87 -3.13 5.22
N ALA A 137 33.46 -1.94 4.76
CA ALA A 137 34.23 -0.73 4.99
C ALA A 137 34.45 -0.42 6.48
N ILE A 138 33.53 -0.85 7.36
CA ILE A 138 33.70 -0.72 8.81
C ILE A 138 34.68 -1.76 9.35
N SER A 139 34.56 -3.03 8.94
CA SER A 139 35.46 -4.09 9.44
C SER A 139 36.88 -3.93 8.95
N ASP A 140 37.05 -3.37 7.76
CA ASP A 140 38.35 -3.18 7.13
C ASP A 140 39.03 -1.88 7.62
N GLY A 141 38.40 -1.17 8.56
CA GLY A 141 38.92 0.08 9.12
C GLY A 141 38.91 1.25 8.14
N ARG A 142 38.18 1.15 7.02
CA ARG A 142 38.01 2.21 6.02
C ARG A 142 37.05 3.32 6.51
N ILE A 143 36.08 2.96 7.34
CA ILE A 143 35.10 3.86 7.99
C ILE A 143 34.99 3.48 9.48
N SER A 144 34.82 4.47 10.36
CA SER A 144 34.49 4.23 11.78
C SER A 144 33.21 4.97 12.20
N LEU A 145 32.46 4.39 13.14
CA LEU A 145 31.34 5.09 13.77
C LEU A 145 31.84 5.92 14.97
N GLU A 146 31.84 7.23 14.83
CA GLU A 146 32.28 8.17 15.87
C GLU A 146 31.20 9.21 16.14
N ARG A 147 30.77 9.34 17.41
CA ARG A 147 29.78 10.35 17.84
C ARG A 147 28.55 10.42 16.92
N GLY A 148 28.01 9.25 16.56
CA GLY A 148 26.84 9.14 15.68
C GLY A 148 27.07 9.61 14.24
N ALA A 149 28.29 9.46 13.69
CA ALA A 149 28.54 9.54 12.25
C ALA A 149 29.55 8.50 11.79
N LEU A 150 29.43 8.16 10.51
CA LEU A 150 30.42 7.41 9.75
C LEU A 150 31.53 8.37 9.32
N VAL A 151 32.73 8.16 9.87
CA VAL A 151 33.93 8.97 9.64
C VAL A 151 34.89 8.19 8.73
N PRO A 152 35.28 8.73 7.56
CA PRO A 152 36.31 8.15 6.71
C PRO A 152 37.65 8.01 7.45
N LYS A 153 38.35 6.90 7.22
CA LYS A 153 39.71 6.65 7.74
C LYS A 153 40.76 6.48 6.66
N VAL A 154 40.33 6.51 5.40
CA VAL A 154 41.18 6.53 4.21
C VAL A 154 40.75 7.67 3.30
N ALA A 155 41.67 8.18 2.50
CA ALA A 155 41.42 9.34 1.62
C ALA A 155 40.61 8.99 0.36
N ASN A 156 40.54 7.72 -0.04
CA ASN A 156 39.81 7.29 -1.23
C ASN A 156 38.36 6.93 -0.87
N HIS A 157 37.43 7.82 -1.18
CA HIS A 157 36.02 7.69 -0.82
C HIS A 157 35.23 6.71 -1.71
N GLY A 158 35.78 6.32 -2.87
CA GLY A 158 35.22 5.24 -3.71
C GLY A 158 35.26 3.88 -3.04
N ASP A 159 36.13 3.70 -2.03
CA ASP A 159 36.27 2.46 -1.27
C ASP A 159 35.20 2.31 -0.19
N PHE A 160 34.16 3.13 -0.15
CA PHE A 160 33.09 3.03 0.86
C PHE A 160 31.80 2.42 0.31
N PHE A 161 31.70 2.32 -1.01
CA PHE A 161 30.48 1.96 -1.69
C PHE A 161 30.72 0.82 -2.67
N THR A 162 29.70 0.01 -2.82
CA THR A 162 29.59 -0.97 -3.91
C THR A 162 28.52 -0.49 -4.87
N THR A 163 28.79 -0.59 -6.17
CA THR A 163 27.78 -0.30 -7.19
C THR A 163 26.96 -1.55 -7.46
N ALA A 164 25.64 -1.39 -7.46
CA ALA A 164 24.68 -2.39 -7.90
C ALA A 164 23.90 -1.86 -9.10
N SER A 165 23.40 -2.76 -9.95
CA SER A 165 22.57 -2.44 -11.11
C SER A 165 21.23 -3.15 -11.00
N VAL A 166 20.15 -2.49 -11.38
CA VAL A 166 18.82 -3.10 -11.43
C VAL A 166 18.12 -2.84 -12.76
N PHE A 167 17.30 -3.80 -13.17
CA PHE A 167 16.34 -3.67 -14.26
C PHE A 167 14.97 -4.07 -13.72
N VAL A 168 14.01 -3.17 -13.63
CA VAL A 168 12.66 -3.45 -13.12
C VAL A 168 11.68 -3.07 -14.21
N ALA A 169 10.74 -3.95 -14.54
CA ALA A 169 9.66 -3.63 -15.46
C ALA A 169 8.35 -4.23 -14.96
N SER A 170 7.25 -3.49 -15.10
CA SER A 170 5.93 -3.95 -14.68
C SER A 170 4.84 -3.21 -15.44
N PRO A 171 3.71 -3.87 -15.73
CA PRO A 171 2.45 -3.16 -15.90
C PRO A 171 2.22 -2.20 -14.72
N LEU A 172 1.84 -0.96 -15.02
CA LEU A 172 1.54 0.08 -14.03
C LEU A 172 0.08 -0.02 -13.56
N VAL A 173 -0.38 -1.24 -13.32
CA VAL A 173 -1.71 -1.53 -12.79
C VAL A 173 -1.65 -2.81 -11.97
N LYS A 174 -2.45 -2.89 -10.90
CA LYS A 174 -2.57 -4.13 -10.11
C LYS A 174 -3.38 -5.18 -10.86
N SER A 175 -4.48 -4.75 -11.46
CA SER A 175 -5.45 -5.62 -12.10
C SER A 175 -6.14 -4.97 -13.30
N HIS A 176 -6.70 -5.79 -14.19
CA HIS A 176 -7.48 -5.35 -15.35
C HIS A 176 -8.74 -6.21 -15.47
N ILE A 177 -9.84 -5.65 -15.98
CA ILE A 177 -11.13 -6.37 -16.07
C ILE A 177 -11.37 -7.02 -17.44
N SER A 178 -10.64 -6.63 -18.47
CA SER A 178 -10.79 -7.20 -19.81
C SER A 178 -9.72 -8.24 -20.10
N LEU A 179 -10.13 -9.30 -20.80
CA LEU A 179 -9.23 -10.28 -21.43
C LEU A 179 -8.47 -9.66 -22.61
N ASP A 180 -9.00 -8.61 -23.21
CA ASP A 180 -8.33 -7.79 -24.20
C ASP A 180 -7.66 -6.60 -23.51
N VAL A 181 -6.34 -6.55 -23.57
CA VAL A 181 -5.51 -5.52 -22.95
C VAL A 181 -4.67 -4.85 -24.02
N ILE A 182 -4.65 -3.52 -24.03
CA ILE A 182 -3.73 -2.75 -24.85
C ILE A 182 -2.57 -2.33 -23.94
N PHE A 183 -1.34 -2.72 -24.27
CA PHE A 183 -0.18 -2.25 -23.53
C PHE A 183 0.50 -1.11 -24.28
N ARG A 184 0.98 -0.11 -23.52
CA ARG A 184 1.78 0.99 -24.07
C ARG A 184 3.03 1.22 -23.25
N ILE A 185 4.16 1.35 -23.93
CA ILE A 185 5.44 1.75 -23.32
C ILE A 185 5.82 3.09 -23.93
N SER A 186 5.87 4.13 -23.09
CA SER A 186 6.17 5.51 -23.50
C SER A 186 7.39 6.02 -22.75
N GLN A 187 8.14 6.94 -23.37
CA GLN A 187 9.37 7.54 -22.80
C GLN A 187 9.19 8.05 -21.36
N GLN A 188 8.04 8.62 -21.02
CA GLN A 188 7.73 9.15 -19.69
C GLN A 188 7.70 8.08 -18.58
N TRP A 189 7.59 6.80 -18.95
CA TRP A 189 7.57 5.65 -18.03
C TRP A 189 8.90 4.90 -17.98
N ILE A 190 9.95 5.43 -18.64
CA ILE A 190 11.27 4.81 -18.71
C ILE A 190 12.28 5.66 -17.95
N PHE A 191 12.79 5.09 -16.87
CA PHE A 191 13.75 5.74 -15.98
C PHE A 191 15.08 5.01 -16.06
N SER A 192 16.03 5.58 -16.81
CA SER A 192 17.37 5.01 -16.93
C SER A 192 18.48 6.01 -16.68
N ASP A 193 19.58 5.53 -16.09
CA ASP A 193 20.83 6.32 -16.06
C ASP A 193 21.56 6.26 -17.41
N ALA A 194 22.59 7.09 -17.58
CA ALA A 194 23.36 7.14 -18.83
C ALA A 194 24.09 5.81 -19.14
N ILE A 195 24.46 5.05 -18.12
CA ILE A 195 25.23 3.80 -18.25
C ILE A 195 24.33 2.62 -18.64
N SER A 196 23.11 2.60 -18.12
CA SER A 196 22.10 1.55 -18.25
C SER A 196 20.99 1.95 -19.23
N SER A 197 21.24 2.97 -20.04
CA SER A 197 20.35 3.40 -21.11
C SER A 197 20.01 2.22 -22.02
N ILE A 198 18.72 2.08 -22.30
CA ILE A 198 18.15 0.94 -23.02
C ILE A 198 18.27 1.18 -24.52
N ALA A 199 18.96 0.28 -25.23
CA ALA A 199 19.09 0.30 -26.68
C ALA A 199 17.86 -0.33 -27.37
N SER A 200 17.38 -1.45 -26.81
CA SER A 200 16.18 -2.15 -27.28
C SER A 200 15.51 -2.86 -26.12
N LEU A 201 14.19 -2.98 -26.19
CA LEU A 201 13.34 -3.68 -25.23
C LEU A 201 12.46 -4.67 -25.98
N GLU A 202 12.32 -5.88 -25.46
CA GLU A 202 11.42 -6.91 -25.96
C GLU A 202 10.51 -7.38 -24.81
N VAL A 203 9.26 -7.68 -25.13
CA VAL A 203 8.27 -8.18 -24.16
C VAL A 203 7.58 -9.41 -24.70
N ASP A 204 7.61 -10.48 -23.91
CA ASP A 204 6.67 -11.60 -24.03
C ASP A 204 5.48 -11.27 -23.12
N PHE A 205 4.30 -11.14 -23.72
CA PHE A 205 3.10 -10.72 -23.00
C PHE A 205 2.36 -11.87 -22.32
N ASP A 206 2.90 -13.08 -22.32
CA ASP A 206 2.25 -14.27 -21.74
C ASP A 206 0.95 -14.67 -22.49
N ASP A 207 0.93 -14.41 -23.79
CA ASP A 207 -0.15 -14.73 -24.73
C ASP A 207 0.18 -15.91 -25.66
N GLY A 208 1.37 -16.51 -25.48
CA GLY A 208 1.86 -17.62 -26.30
C GLY A 208 2.52 -17.20 -27.62
N LEU A 209 2.66 -15.89 -27.91
CA LEU A 209 3.34 -15.40 -29.11
C LEU A 209 4.85 -15.15 -28.91
N GLY A 210 5.32 -15.20 -27.66
CA GLY A 210 6.72 -14.98 -27.30
C GLY A 210 7.13 -13.51 -27.37
N TYR A 211 8.44 -13.25 -27.42
CA TYR A 211 9.00 -11.91 -27.37
C TYR A 211 8.66 -11.07 -28.62
N ARG A 212 8.12 -9.88 -28.38
CA ARG A 212 7.88 -8.83 -29.38
C ARG A 212 8.74 -7.62 -29.08
N ALA A 213 9.39 -7.08 -30.12
CA ALA A 213 10.18 -5.86 -29.99
C ALA A 213 9.30 -4.65 -29.67
N ILE A 214 9.71 -3.86 -28.69
CA ILE A 214 9.02 -2.66 -28.25
C ILE A 214 9.67 -1.42 -28.85
N ASN A 215 8.87 -0.62 -29.53
CA ASN A 215 9.27 0.68 -30.04
C ASN A 215 8.88 1.79 -29.05
N ALA A 216 9.55 1.80 -27.90
CA ALA A 216 9.25 2.72 -26.79
C ALA A 216 9.34 4.20 -27.18
N LEU A 217 10.18 4.54 -28.18
CA LEU A 217 10.37 5.90 -28.69
C LEU A 217 9.18 6.40 -29.52
N LYS A 218 8.28 5.51 -29.96
CA LYS A 218 7.08 5.85 -30.73
C LYS A 218 5.78 5.77 -29.93
N GLY A 219 5.82 5.22 -28.71
CA GLY A 219 4.61 5.05 -27.89
C GLY A 219 3.57 4.15 -28.53
N GLU A 220 4.00 3.11 -29.26
CA GLU A 220 3.12 2.18 -29.96
C GLU A 220 2.25 1.36 -29.00
N ASP A 221 1.05 1.00 -29.46
CA ASP A 221 0.10 0.15 -28.75
C ASP A 221 0.28 -1.31 -29.13
N TYR A 222 0.26 -2.17 -28.11
CA TYR A 222 0.35 -3.62 -28.26
C TYR A 222 -0.93 -4.26 -27.74
N SER A 223 -1.84 -4.63 -28.66
CA SER A 223 -3.05 -5.38 -28.31
C SER A 223 -2.70 -6.83 -27.97
N VAL A 224 -3.27 -7.32 -26.87
CA VAL A 224 -3.07 -8.67 -26.34
C VAL A 224 -4.40 -9.22 -25.87
N SER A 225 -4.76 -10.42 -26.34
CA SER A 225 -5.96 -11.14 -25.92
C SER A 225 -5.56 -12.37 -25.13
N TYR A 226 -6.05 -12.48 -23.90
CA TYR A 226 -5.77 -13.63 -23.04
C TYR A 226 -6.94 -14.63 -23.08
N PRO A 227 -6.67 -15.95 -23.03
CA PRO A 227 -7.72 -16.96 -23.10
C PRO A 227 -8.55 -17.08 -21.81
N ALA A 228 -8.03 -16.60 -20.68
CA ALA A 228 -8.67 -16.69 -19.37
C ALA A 228 -8.16 -15.61 -18.42
N ALA A 229 -8.98 -15.29 -17.42
CA ALA A 229 -8.61 -14.46 -16.27
C ALA A 229 -7.51 -15.12 -15.41
N GLY A 230 -7.02 -14.40 -14.40
CA GLY A 230 -5.96 -14.82 -13.50
C GLY A 230 -4.68 -14.00 -13.65
N GLU A 231 -3.64 -14.40 -12.92
CA GLU A 231 -2.32 -13.77 -12.98
C GLU A 231 -1.71 -13.95 -14.37
N LYS A 232 -1.10 -12.88 -14.89
CA LYS A 232 -0.30 -12.85 -16.12
C LYS A 232 1.10 -12.39 -15.78
N VAL A 233 2.10 -13.08 -16.33
CA VAL A 233 3.52 -12.80 -16.05
C VAL A 233 4.22 -12.42 -17.34
N LEU A 234 4.35 -11.11 -17.57
CA LEU A 234 5.08 -10.55 -18.69
C LEU A 234 6.58 -10.74 -18.48
N ARG A 235 7.29 -11.12 -19.55
CA ARG A 235 8.76 -11.26 -19.53
C ARG A 235 9.39 -10.13 -20.32
N PHE A 236 10.29 -9.40 -19.69
CA PHE A 236 10.97 -8.24 -20.27
C PHE A 236 12.43 -8.59 -20.50
N ARG A 237 12.94 -8.27 -21.69
CA ARG A 237 14.35 -8.37 -22.04
C ARG A 237 14.84 -7.04 -22.58
N ALA A 238 15.85 -6.46 -21.96
CA ALA A 238 16.47 -5.23 -22.42
C ALA A 238 17.93 -5.47 -22.82
N LYS A 239 18.33 -4.86 -23.93
CA LYS A 239 19.74 -4.70 -24.29
C LYS A 239 20.15 -3.28 -23.97
N HIS A 240 21.14 -3.11 -23.12
CA HIS A 240 21.70 -1.81 -22.78
C HIS A 240 22.62 -1.31 -23.90
N LEU A 241 22.87 0.01 -23.97
CA LEU A 241 23.81 0.60 -24.92
C LEU A 241 25.23 0.02 -24.81
N ASN A 242 25.63 -0.43 -23.62
CA ASN A 242 26.91 -1.11 -23.40
C ASN A 242 26.95 -2.58 -23.88
N GLY A 243 25.86 -3.08 -24.50
CA GLY A 243 25.76 -4.43 -25.05
C GLY A 243 25.27 -5.49 -24.06
N LYS A 244 25.20 -5.20 -22.75
CA LYS A 244 24.68 -6.14 -21.74
C LYS A 244 23.19 -6.40 -22.00
N THR A 245 22.80 -7.67 -21.92
CA THR A 245 21.38 -8.07 -21.93
C THR A 245 20.94 -8.42 -20.52
N VAL A 246 19.78 -7.93 -20.13
CA VAL A 246 19.15 -8.17 -18.82
C VAL A 246 17.71 -8.59 -19.00
N GLU A 247 17.21 -9.36 -18.05
CA GLU A 247 15.83 -9.85 -18.03
C GLU A 247 15.20 -9.61 -16.67
N THR A 248 13.88 -9.39 -16.68
CA THR A 248 13.03 -9.29 -15.48
C THR A 248 11.62 -9.70 -15.86
N PHE A 249 10.81 -10.05 -14.87
CA PHE A 249 9.39 -10.30 -15.06
C PHE A 249 8.54 -9.20 -14.41
N GLY A 250 7.34 -9.02 -14.92
CA GLY A 250 6.33 -8.13 -14.35
C GLY A 250 4.97 -8.82 -14.36
N ARG A 251 4.18 -8.65 -13.30
CA ARG A 251 2.87 -9.29 -13.19
C ARG A 251 1.73 -8.31 -12.98
N PHE A 252 0.57 -8.70 -13.46
CA PHE A 252 -0.72 -8.11 -13.14
C PHE A 252 -1.80 -9.21 -13.17
N THR A 253 -2.97 -8.92 -12.64
CA THR A 253 -4.08 -9.89 -12.61
C THR A 253 -5.22 -9.45 -13.52
N ILE A 254 -5.64 -10.32 -14.43
CA ILE A 254 -6.93 -10.12 -15.08
C ILE A 254 -8.00 -10.66 -14.12
N LEU A 255 -8.87 -9.78 -13.66
CA LEU A 255 -10.00 -10.18 -12.83
C LEU A 255 -10.95 -11.01 -13.69
N PRO A 256 -11.55 -12.08 -13.15
CA PRO A 256 -12.65 -12.74 -13.83
C PRO A 256 -13.70 -11.69 -14.21
N GLN A 257 -14.12 -11.69 -15.48
CA GLN A 257 -15.33 -10.99 -15.86
C GLN A 257 -16.51 -11.71 -15.22
N HIS A 258 -16.75 -11.41 -13.96
CA HIS A 258 -18.11 -11.46 -13.48
C HIS A 258 -18.78 -10.29 -14.14
N HIS A 259 -19.73 -10.57 -15.03
CA HIS A 259 -20.68 -9.57 -15.48
C HIS A 259 -21.00 -8.73 -14.25
N ALA A 260 -20.77 -7.42 -14.34
CA ALA A 260 -21.41 -6.47 -13.46
C ALA A 260 -22.92 -6.59 -13.71
N LYS A 261 -23.49 -7.69 -13.24
CA LYS A 261 -24.81 -7.61 -12.70
C LYS A 261 -24.61 -6.67 -11.53
N SER A 262 -25.19 -5.49 -11.68
CA SER A 262 -25.72 -4.70 -10.59
C SER A 262 -26.75 -5.51 -9.78
N ASP A 263 -26.44 -6.77 -9.45
CA ASP A 263 -27.12 -7.54 -8.45
C ASP A 263 -26.51 -7.02 -7.15
N VAL A 264 -26.96 -5.84 -6.71
CA VAL A 264 -27.31 -5.78 -5.28
C VAL A 264 -28.14 -7.04 -5.09
N PRO A 265 -27.62 -8.09 -4.43
CA PRO A 265 -28.38 -9.30 -4.32
C PRO A 265 -29.66 -8.89 -3.59
N ASN A 266 -30.81 -9.45 -3.97
CA ASN A 266 -32.11 -9.14 -3.37
C ASN A 266 -32.16 -9.72 -1.94
N LEU A 267 -31.21 -9.27 -1.11
CA LEU A 267 -31.03 -9.67 0.26
C LEU A 267 -31.93 -8.78 1.12
N PRO A 268 -32.56 -9.33 2.15
CA PRO A 268 -33.19 -8.52 3.16
C PRO A 268 -32.09 -7.71 3.85
N MET A 269 -32.16 -6.38 3.74
CA MET A 269 -31.13 -5.51 4.31
C MET A 269 -31.65 -4.12 4.68
N ASP A 270 -30.94 -3.51 5.63
CA ASP A 270 -31.06 -2.11 6.01
C ASP A 270 -29.70 -1.45 5.80
N ARG A 271 -29.67 -0.29 5.13
CA ARG A 271 -28.44 0.35 4.67
C ARG A 271 -28.33 1.77 5.17
N GLN A 272 -27.10 2.29 5.14
CA GLN A 272 -26.80 3.69 5.39
C GLN A 272 -27.27 4.19 6.77
N ILE A 273 -27.20 3.30 7.76
CA ILE A 273 -27.54 3.66 9.13
C ILE A 273 -26.33 4.35 9.75
N ILE A 274 -26.47 5.65 9.99
CA ILE A 274 -25.41 6.42 10.64
C ILE A 274 -25.29 5.99 12.11
N ILE A 275 -24.07 5.66 12.51
CA ILE A 275 -23.71 5.40 13.89
C ILE A 275 -22.71 6.45 14.36
N GLU A 276 -22.91 6.98 15.56
CA GLU A 276 -21.97 7.90 16.20
C GLU A 276 -21.46 7.26 17.49
N ALA A 277 -20.15 7.32 17.73
CA ALA A 277 -19.56 6.82 18.96
C ALA A 277 -20.18 7.51 20.19
N SER A 278 -20.44 6.75 21.25
CA SER A 278 -20.87 7.34 22.54
C SER A 278 -19.74 8.05 23.29
N ILE A 279 -18.49 7.78 22.92
CA ILE A 279 -17.28 8.24 23.61
C ILE A 279 -16.45 9.10 22.65
N PRO A 280 -16.08 10.34 23.02
CA PRO A 280 -15.19 11.15 22.20
C PRO A 280 -13.75 10.65 22.31
N PHE A 281 -12.99 10.82 21.23
CA PHE A 281 -11.54 10.62 21.22
C PHE A 281 -10.85 11.97 21.17
N ALA A 282 -9.87 12.18 22.06
CA ALA A 282 -8.97 13.32 22.01
C ALA A 282 -7.74 12.94 21.20
N ASP A 283 -7.52 13.63 20.07
CA ASP A 283 -6.35 13.40 19.24
C ASP A 283 -5.06 13.98 19.84
N TYR A 284 -3.94 13.72 19.16
CA TYR A 284 -2.61 14.13 19.61
C TYR A 284 -2.35 15.65 19.56
N SER A 285 -3.26 16.43 18.98
CA SER A 285 -3.26 17.90 19.03
C SER A 285 -4.17 18.46 20.13
N GLY A 286 -4.99 17.60 20.75
CA GLY A 286 -5.93 17.94 21.82
C GLY A 286 -7.36 18.20 21.35
N ALA A 287 -7.67 18.09 20.05
CA ALA A 287 -9.05 18.19 19.58
C ALA A 287 -9.82 16.91 19.95
N SER A 288 -11.01 17.08 20.53
CA SER A 288 -11.79 15.97 21.07
C SER A 288 -13.21 15.96 20.52
N PHE A 289 -13.55 14.89 19.80
CA PHE A 289 -14.89 14.68 19.25
C PHE A 289 -15.16 13.20 18.98
N LYS A 290 -16.44 12.87 18.78
CA LYS A 290 -16.92 11.51 18.52
C LYS A 290 -16.75 11.14 17.05
N GLY A 291 -16.34 9.92 16.78
CA GLY A 291 -16.33 9.37 15.42
C GLY A 291 -17.74 9.05 14.94
N LYS A 292 -17.91 9.01 13.62
CA LYS A 292 -19.11 8.51 12.95
C LYS A 292 -18.75 7.39 11.97
N GLY A 293 -19.70 6.51 11.73
CA GLY A 293 -19.63 5.46 10.73
C GLY A 293 -20.98 5.26 10.07
N GLU A 294 -20.99 4.40 9.06
CA GLU A 294 -22.18 3.96 8.35
C GLU A 294 -22.30 2.44 8.49
N VAL A 295 -23.48 1.95 8.86
CA VAL A 295 -23.74 0.54 9.11
C VAL A 295 -24.75 0.01 8.10
N THR A 296 -24.44 -1.18 7.58
CA THR A 296 -25.35 -1.95 6.73
C THR A 296 -25.56 -3.35 7.31
N TYR A 297 -26.83 -3.67 7.58
CA TYR A 297 -27.26 -4.98 8.05
C TYR A 297 -27.79 -5.80 6.88
N ILE A 298 -27.25 -7.01 6.72
CA ILE A 298 -27.64 -7.96 5.68
C ILE A 298 -28.07 -9.23 6.41
N TYR A 299 -29.37 -9.49 6.38
CA TYR A 299 -29.97 -10.55 7.17
C TYR A 299 -29.99 -11.87 6.41
N ALA A 300 -29.82 -12.98 7.13
CA ALA A 300 -30.00 -14.32 6.56
C ALA A 300 -31.48 -14.73 6.46
N ASN A 301 -32.39 -13.97 7.08
CA ASN A 301 -33.83 -14.20 7.09
C ASN A 301 -34.61 -13.01 6.51
N HIS A 302 -35.80 -13.26 5.98
CA HIS A 302 -36.62 -12.25 5.31
C HIS A 302 -37.35 -11.33 6.30
N GLU A 303 -37.50 -11.76 7.54
CA GLU A 303 -38.10 -11.04 8.66
C GLU A 303 -37.21 -9.89 9.17
N LYS A 304 -35.94 -9.84 8.72
CA LYS A 304 -34.92 -8.88 9.15
C LYS A 304 -34.63 -8.91 10.65
N GLU A 305 -34.69 -10.11 11.24
CA GLU A 305 -34.34 -10.32 12.64
C GLU A 305 -32.86 -10.68 12.76
N LEU A 306 -32.05 -9.83 13.39
CA LEU A 306 -30.65 -10.13 13.63
C LEU A 306 -30.51 -11.28 14.64
N GLN A 307 -29.83 -12.36 14.27
CA GLN A 307 -29.69 -13.57 15.08
C GLN A 307 -28.23 -13.99 15.24
N ARG A 308 -27.44 -14.02 14.16
CA ARG A 308 -26.08 -14.61 14.15
C ARG A 308 -25.08 -13.70 13.45
N PRO A 309 -24.76 -12.53 14.03
CA PRO A 309 -24.06 -11.45 13.34
C PRO A 309 -22.55 -11.70 13.21
N ILE A 310 -22.06 -11.38 12.02
CA ILE A 310 -20.65 -11.22 11.70
C ILE A 310 -20.43 -9.75 11.34
N ILE A 311 -19.70 -9.02 12.19
CA ILE A 311 -19.34 -7.63 11.93
C ILE A 311 -18.09 -7.62 11.06
N VAL A 312 -18.18 -7.00 9.88
CA VAL A 312 -17.08 -6.76 8.95
C VAL A 312 -16.73 -5.27 9.00
N VAL A 313 -15.53 -4.96 9.48
CA VAL A 313 -15.05 -3.59 9.73
C VAL A 313 -14.21 -3.14 8.55
N ASP A 314 -14.55 -2.02 7.92
CA ASP A 314 -13.76 -1.55 6.78
C ASP A 314 -12.33 -1.16 7.17
N GLY A 315 -11.45 -1.23 6.17
CA GLY A 315 -10.07 -0.80 6.23
C GLY A 315 -9.87 0.67 5.88
N PHE A 316 -8.64 0.98 5.46
CA PHE A 316 -8.24 2.33 5.05
C PHE A 316 -8.94 2.70 3.74
N ASP A 317 -9.73 3.78 3.76
CA ASP A 317 -10.50 4.27 2.61
C ASP A 317 -10.58 5.81 2.53
N PRO A 318 -9.46 6.52 2.39
CA PRO A 318 -9.48 7.99 2.34
C PRO A 318 -10.41 8.50 1.25
N GLY A 319 -11.27 9.47 1.56
CA GLY A 319 -12.23 10.04 0.63
C GLY A 319 -13.46 9.15 0.36
N ASP A 320 -13.64 8.06 1.13
CA ASP A 320 -14.74 7.11 0.97
C ASP A 320 -14.85 6.64 -0.50
N TYR A 321 -13.75 6.20 -1.13
CA TYR A 321 -13.79 5.70 -2.52
C TYR A 321 -14.54 4.36 -2.65
N ARG A 322 -14.67 3.60 -1.56
CA ARG A 322 -15.44 2.35 -1.46
C ARG A 322 -16.70 2.59 -0.63
N ASN A 323 -17.76 1.85 -0.96
CA ASN A 323 -18.92 1.72 -0.09
C ASN A 323 -19.29 0.25 0.03
N ASP A 324 -20.43 -0.04 0.62
CA ASP A 324 -20.84 -1.42 0.91
C ASP A 324 -20.87 -2.31 -0.34
N PHE A 325 -21.39 -1.81 -1.47
CA PHE A 325 -21.67 -2.63 -2.67
C PHE A 325 -21.06 -2.12 -3.98
N GLY A 326 -20.26 -1.05 -3.96
CA GLY A 326 -19.59 -0.51 -5.14
C GLY A 326 -20.56 0.23 -6.07
N THR A 327 -21.62 0.80 -5.51
CA THR A 327 -22.64 1.53 -6.29
C THR A 327 -22.41 3.04 -6.22
N GLY A 328 -22.66 3.76 -7.30
CA GLY A 328 -22.49 5.21 -7.35
C GLY A 328 -21.13 5.65 -7.88
N PHE A 329 -20.82 6.94 -7.72
CA PHE A 329 -19.64 7.57 -8.29
C PHE A 329 -18.85 8.32 -7.22
N VAL A 330 -17.53 8.36 -7.36
CA VAL A 330 -16.65 9.29 -6.64
C VAL A 330 -15.79 9.99 -7.68
N ASP A 331 -15.70 11.32 -7.60
CA ASP A 331 -14.99 12.15 -8.58
C ASP A 331 -15.41 11.92 -10.04
N GLY A 332 -16.68 11.55 -10.25
CA GLY A 332 -17.23 11.27 -11.58
C GLY A 332 -16.91 9.87 -12.15
N GLU A 333 -16.20 9.03 -11.41
CA GLU A 333 -15.92 7.64 -11.79
C GLU A 333 -16.76 6.65 -10.98
N PRO A 334 -17.29 5.58 -11.61
CA PRO A 334 -18.09 4.59 -10.90
C PRO A 334 -17.21 3.85 -9.89
N ARG A 335 -17.74 3.63 -8.68
CA ARG A 335 -17.07 2.81 -7.67
C ARG A 335 -16.89 1.40 -8.24
N THR A 336 -15.68 0.85 -8.16
CA THR A 336 -15.35 -0.48 -8.72
C THR A 336 -14.99 -1.50 -7.64
N GLU A 337 -14.73 -1.04 -6.42
CA GLU A 337 -14.42 -1.86 -5.25
C GLU A 337 -15.43 -1.58 -4.14
N SER A 338 -15.70 -2.59 -3.32
CA SER A 338 -16.69 -2.48 -2.23
C SER A 338 -16.33 -3.40 -1.07
N ILE A 339 -16.83 -3.09 0.12
CA ILE A 339 -16.58 -3.92 1.30
C ILE A 339 -17.17 -5.33 1.08
N TRP A 340 -18.38 -5.41 0.53
CA TRP A 340 -19.01 -6.66 0.15
C TRP A 340 -18.14 -7.46 -0.83
N ARG A 341 -17.65 -6.81 -1.88
CA ARG A 341 -16.83 -7.46 -2.91
C ARG A 341 -15.52 -7.98 -2.34
N LEU A 342 -14.82 -7.17 -1.53
CA LEU A 342 -13.57 -7.55 -0.90
C LEU A 342 -13.74 -8.71 0.10
N PHE A 343 -14.89 -8.77 0.77
CA PHE A 343 -15.21 -9.85 1.69
C PHE A 343 -15.69 -11.12 0.99
N ASN A 344 -16.46 -10.98 -0.10
CA ASN A 344 -17.13 -12.10 -0.75
C ASN A 344 -16.29 -12.72 -1.88
N GLU A 345 -15.54 -11.93 -2.66
CA GLU A 345 -14.78 -12.43 -3.81
C GLU A 345 -13.37 -12.91 -3.45
N PRO A 346 -12.82 -13.88 -4.19
CA PRO A 346 -13.45 -14.67 -5.25
C PRO A 346 -14.23 -15.90 -4.75
N TYR A 347 -14.29 -16.12 -3.43
CA TYR A 347 -14.66 -17.42 -2.86
C TYR A 347 -16.15 -17.56 -2.45
N GLY A 348 -16.95 -16.50 -2.55
CA GLY A 348 -18.36 -16.50 -2.15
C GLY A 348 -18.56 -16.62 -0.64
N ILE A 349 -17.68 -16.06 0.19
CA ILE A 349 -17.69 -16.26 1.65
C ILE A 349 -18.96 -15.69 2.28
N ALA A 350 -19.35 -14.47 1.92
CA ALA A 350 -20.53 -13.80 2.45
C ALA A 350 -21.81 -14.56 2.06
N ASP A 351 -21.90 -15.00 0.81
CA ASP A 351 -23.03 -15.80 0.31
C ASP A 351 -23.13 -17.14 1.06
N ALA A 352 -22.00 -17.82 1.27
CA ALA A 352 -21.96 -19.08 2.00
C ALA A 352 -22.36 -18.91 3.48
N LEU A 353 -21.98 -17.79 4.11
CA LEU A 353 -22.34 -17.48 5.48
C LEU A 353 -23.83 -17.16 5.62
N LEU A 354 -24.39 -16.34 4.72
CA LEU A 354 -25.83 -16.06 4.67
C LEU A 354 -26.64 -17.35 4.48
N ALA A 355 -26.21 -18.22 3.55
CA ALA A 355 -26.86 -19.52 3.33
C ALA A 355 -26.80 -20.45 4.56
N GLN A 356 -25.83 -20.24 5.46
CA GLN A 356 -25.70 -20.95 6.74
C GLN A 356 -26.43 -20.26 7.90
N GLY A 357 -27.18 -19.18 7.62
CA GLY A 357 -27.96 -18.46 8.63
C GLY A 357 -27.16 -17.41 9.40
N TYR A 358 -25.98 -16.99 8.94
CA TYR A 358 -25.24 -15.89 9.54
C TYR A 358 -25.64 -14.56 8.92
N ASP A 359 -25.90 -13.57 9.76
CA ASP A 359 -26.14 -12.20 9.32
C ASP A 359 -24.79 -11.48 9.13
N ILE A 360 -24.71 -10.60 8.14
CA ILE A 360 -23.51 -9.79 7.89
C ILE A 360 -23.81 -8.34 8.27
N VAL A 361 -22.95 -7.74 9.08
CA VAL A 361 -23.04 -6.34 9.50
C VAL A 361 -21.78 -5.63 9.02
N ILE A 362 -21.90 -4.74 8.04
CA ILE A 362 -20.78 -3.97 7.51
C ILE A 362 -20.69 -2.64 8.26
N LEU A 363 -19.49 -2.28 8.72
CA LEU A 363 -19.18 -0.97 9.28
C LEU A 363 -18.21 -0.22 8.34
N ASN A 364 -18.74 0.77 7.63
CA ASN A 364 -17.99 1.70 6.77
C ASN A 364 -17.66 3.00 7.53
N PHE A 365 -16.56 3.66 7.17
CA PHE A 365 -16.14 4.94 7.74
C PHE A 365 -16.19 6.04 6.67
N HIS A 366 -17.41 6.49 6.33
CA HIS A 366 -17.64 7.58 5.39
C HIS A 366 -17.04 8.93 5.84
N THR A 367 -16.93 9.88 4.91
CA THR A 367 -16.64 11.29 5.22
C THR A 367 -17.84 11.96 5.91
N TYR A 368 -17.61 12.69 7.00
CA TYR A 368 -18.66 13.35 7.78
C TYR A 368 -18.23 14.69 8.35
N ASP A 369 -19.20 15.58 8.60
CA ASP A 369 -18.95 16.80 9.38
C ASP A 369 -18.87 16.47 10.88
N ASN A 370 -17.76 16.87 11.49
CA ASN A 370 -17.55 16.73 12.92
C ASN A 370 -18.32 17.80 13.72
N HIS A 371 -18.20 17.78 15.05
CA HIS A 371 -18.91 18.73 15.93
C HIS A 371 -18.49 20.21 15.72
N PHE A 372 -17.37 20.47 15.04
CA PHE A 372 -16.90 21.80 14.68
C PHE A 372 -17.37 22.25 13.28
N ASN A 373 -18.20 21.43 12.60
CA ASN A 373 -18.57 21.59 11.19
C ASN A 373 -17.36 21.58 10.25
N GLU A 374 -16.34 20.79 10.60
CA GLU A 374 -15.20 20.52 9.74
C GLU A 374 -15.35 19.11 9.16
N GLU A 375 -15.08 19.00 7.86
CA GLU A 375 -15.10 17.73 7.16
C GLU A 375 -14.02 16.80 7.75
N THR A 376 -14.42 15.59 8.12
CA THR A 376 -13.54 14.54 8.61
C THR A 376 -13.64 13.33 7.69
N ASP A 377 -12.51 12.94 7.13
CA ASP A 377 -12.38 11.72 6.32
C ASP A 377 -12.33 10.49 7.24
N GLY A 378 -13.49 9.86 7.47
CA GLY A 378 -13.60 8.69 8.34
C GLY A 378 -12.70 7.53 7.93
N GLY A 379 -12.48 7.35 6.62
CA GLY A 379 -11.66 6.28 6.06
C GLY A 379 -10.16 6.49 6.25
N ALA A 380 -9.76 7.69 6.70
CA ALA A 380 -8.40 8.06 7.06
C ALA A 380 -8.27 8.61 8.51
N ASP A 381 -9.34 8.55 9.31
CA ASP A 381 -9.37 9.08 10.67
C ASP A 381 -8.54 8.20 11.65
N PHE A 382 -8.37 8.68 12.88
CA PHE A 382 -7.68 7.95 13.93
C PHE A 382 -8.31 6.58 14.19
N ILE A 383 -7.45 5.55 14.23
CA ILE A 383 -7.84 4.16 14.53
C ILE A 383 -8.61 4.09 15.86
N GLU A 384 -8.20 4.88 16.85
CA GLU A 384 -8.83 4.96 18.16
C GLU A 384 -10.23 5.55 18.08
N ARG A 385 -10.44 6.60 17.28
CA ARG A 385 -11.76 7.22 17.09
C ARG A 385 -12.71 6.27 16.39
N ASN A 386 -12.26 5.65 15.30
CA ASN A 386 -13.01 4.62 14.59
C ASN A 386 -13.27 3.37 15.46
N GLY A 387 -12.31 3.03 16.33
CA GLY A 387 -12.46 1.96 17.31
C GLY A 387 -13.61 2.22 18.28
N LEU A 388 -13.78 3.45 18.75
CA LEU A 388 -14.90 3.83 19.62
C LEU A 388 -16.26 3.79 18.90
N VAL A 389 -16.30 3.98 17.57
CA VAL A 389 -17.51 3.74 16.76
C VAL A 389 -17.87 2.25 16.77
N LEU A 390 -16.89 1.37 16.60
CA LEU A 390 -17.11 -0.07 16.66
C LEU A 390 -17.53 -0.55 18.06
N VAL A 391 -17.02 0.07 19.13
CA VAL A 391 -17.50 -0.18 20.50
C VAL A 391 -19.00 0.11 20.60
N GLU A 392 -19.46 1.23 20.04
CA GLU A 392 -20.88 1.56 20.00
C GLU A 392 -21.68 0.53 19.18
N LEU A 393 -21.18 0.14 18.00
CA LEU A 393 -21.83 -0.87 17.17
C LEU A 393 -21.99 -2.21 17.91
N ILE A 394 -20.92 -2.69 18.57
CA ILE A 394 -20.95 -3.94 19.34
C ILE A 394 -22.02 -3.89 20.44
N ASN A 395 -22.16 -2.76 21.13
CA ASN A 395 -23.19 -2.59 22.15
C ASN A 395 -24.59 -2.65 21.55
N GLN A 396 -24.85 -1.92 20.46
CA GLN A 396 -26.15 -1.89 19.79
C GLN A 396 -26.53 -3.25 19.19
N VAL A 397 -25.59 -3.93 18.55
CA VAL A 397 -25.80 -5.28 18.01
C VAL A 397 -26.08 -6.26 19.15
N SER A 398 -25.27 -6.25 20.22
CA SER A 398 -25.48 -7.15 21.36
C SER A 398 -26.84 -6.94 22.05
N GLN A 399 -27.29 -5.69 22.16
CA GLN A 399 -28.61 -5.36 22.67
C GLN A 399 -29.72 -5.88 21.74
N THR A 400 -29.54 -5.72 20.43
CA THR A 400 -30.49 -6.21 19.41
C THR A 400 -30.63 -7.73 19.47
N LEU A 401 -29.52 -8.47 19.64
CA LEU A 401 -29.56 -9.92 19.80
C LEU A 401 -30.38 -10.35 21.02
N GLN A 402 -30.21 -9.66 22.16
CA GLN A 402 -31.00 -9.94 23.36
C GLN A 402 -32.50 -9.68 23.15
N LEU A 403 -32.85 -8.59 22.46
CA LEU A 403 -34.24 -8.24 22.13
C LEU A 403 -34.88 -9.28 21.19
N ASN A 404 -34.11 -9.81 20.25
CA ASN A 404 -34.55 -10.85 19.33
C ASN A 404 -34.51 -12.27 19.95
N GLY A 405 -34.13 -12.40 21.23
CA GLY A 405 -34.02 -13.68 21.92
C GLY A 405 -32.87 -14.56 21.43
N SER A 406 -31.91 -14.00 20.69
CA SER A 406 -30.71 -14.71 20.26
C SER A 406 -29.73 -14.90 21.41
N SER A 407 -29.15 -16.09 21.50
CA SER A 407 -28.06 -16.43 22.42
C SER A 407 -26.69 -16.53 21.72
N ASP A 408 -26.62 -16.21 20.42
CA ASP A 408 -25.39 -16.25 19.66
C ASP A 408 -24.44 -15.09 20.04
N SER A 409 -23.14 -15.34 19.89
CA SER A 409 -22.09 -14.34 20.12
C SER A 409 -21.55 -13.81 18.78
N LEU A 410 -21.05 -12.58 18.83
CA LEU A 410 -20.50 -11.84 17.70
C LEU A 410 -19.26 -12.52 17.13
N VAL A 411 -19.11 -12.45 15.81
CA VAL A 411 -17.83 -12.58 15.13
C VAL A 411 -17.44 -11.19 14.64
N VAL A 412 -16.17 -10.81 14.83
CA VAL A 412 -15.64 -9.54 14.30
C VAL A 412 -14.50 -9.84 13.33
N ILE A 413 -14.60 -9.33 12.11
CA ILE A 413 -13.60 -9.47 11.05
C ILE A 413 -13.13 -8.08 10.65
N GLY A 414 -11.84 -7.83 10.78
CA GLY A 414 -11.23 -6.54 10.44
C GLY A 414 -10.06 -6.72 9.47
N PRO A 415 -10.26 -6.66 8.15
CA PRO A 415 -9.16 -6.65 7.19
C PRO A 415 -8.34 -5.34 7.28
N SER A 416 -7.02 -5.45 7.12
CA SER A 416 -6.12 -4.28 7.01
C SER A 416 -6.24 -3.33 8.22
N MET A 417 -6.50 -2.04 8.01
CA MET A 417 -6.73 -1.06 9.10
C MET A 417 -7.92 -1.45 9.99
N GLY A 418 -8.95 -2.12 9.46
CA GLY A 418 -10.08 -2.65 10.22
C GLY A 418 -9.64 -3.61 11.33
N GLY A 419 -8.51 -4.29 11.15
CA GLY A 419 -7.90 -5.17 12.16
C GLY A 419 -7.33 -4.39 13.34
N LEU A 420 -6.75 -3.21 13.07
CA LEU A 420 -6.26 -2.31 14.13
C LEU A 420 -7.43 -1.66 14.86
N ILE A 421 -8.46 -1.22 14.13
CA ILE A 421 -9.70 -0.64 14.68
C ILE A 421 -10.41 -1.64 15.59
N SER A 422 -10.64 -2.86 15.09
CA SER A 422 -11.28 -3.93 15.86
C SER A 422 -10.47 -4.37 17.06
N ARG A 423 -9.14 -4.51 16.93
CA ARG A 423 -8.29 -4.81 18.08
C ARG A 423 -8.36 -3.70 19.14
N TYR A 424 -8.31 -2.43 18.74
CA TYR A 424 -8.46 -1.33 19.67
C TYR A 424 -9.82 -1.37 20.39
N ALA A 425 -10.92 -1.54 19.65
CA ALA A 425 -12.27 -1.58 20.21
C ALA A 425 -12.45 -2.71 21.23
N LEU A 426 -12.03 -3.93 20.89
CA LEU A 426 -12.14 -5.10 21.77
C LEU A 426 -11.29 -4.92 23.03
N THR A 427 -10.02 -4.50 22.88
CA THR A 427 -9.14 -4.22 24.03
C THR A 427 -9.68 -3.09 24.90
N TYR A 428 -10.26 -2.04 24.30
CA TYR A 428 -10.91 -0.97 25.04
C TYR A 428 -12.07 -1.50 25.89
N MET A 429 -12.93 -2.35 25.32
CA MET A 429 -14.04 -2.95 26.06
C MET A 429 -13.55 -3.82 27.22
N GLU A 430 -12.55 -4.67 27.00
CA GLU A 430 -11.93 -5.50 28.05
C GLU A 430 -11.36 -4.65 29.19
N GLN A 431 -10.57 -3.63 28.88
CA GLN A 431 -9.94 -2.75 29.87
C GLN A 431 -10.97 -1.94 30.68
N ASN A 432 -12.14 -1.70 30.10
CA ASN A 432 -13.23 -0.95 30.73
C ASN A 432 -14.32 -1.87 31.30
N ASN A 433 -14.06 -3.17 31.46
CA ASN A 433 -15.00 -4.17 31.97
C ASN A 433 -16.35 -4.19 31.23
N LYS A 434 -16.33 -3.92 29.92
CA LYS A 434 -17.49 -4.01 29.02
C LYS A 434 -17.45 -5.37 28.32
N ASN A 435 -18.54 -6.13 28.39
CA ASN A 435 -18.64 -7.38 27.67
C ASN A 435 -18.83 -7.08 26.17
N HIS A 436 -17.85 -7.47 25.35
CA HIS A 436 -17.90 -7.30 23.90
C HIS A 436 -18.65 -8.44 23.18
N ASN A 437 -19.12 -9.47 23.90
CA ASN A 437 -19.89 -10.61 23.38
C ASN A 437 -19.31 -11.21 22.09
N THR A 438 -17.98 -11.19 21.90
CA THR A 438 -17.33 -11.66 20.68
C THR A 438 -16.68 -13.01 20.93
N ARG A 439 -17.10 -14.03 20.18
CA ARG A 439 -16.53 -15.39 20.29
C ARG A 439 -15.33 -15.64 19.37
N LEU A 440 -15.22 -14.87 18.30
CA LEU A 440 -14.16 -15.02 17.30
C LEU A 440 -13.81 -13.65 16.72
N TRP A 441 -12.51 -13.36 16.70
CA TRP A 441 -11.93 -12.20 16.03
C TRP A 441 -10.95 -12.66 14.95
N VAL A 442 -11.02 -12.04 13.77
CA VAL A 442 -10.16 -12.33 12.62
C VAL A 442 -9.63 -11.01 12.07
N SER A 443 -8.30 -10.91 11.85
CA SER A 443 -7.66 -9.72 11.28
C SER A 443 -6.63 -10.06 10.21
#